data_AF-A0A9E0NRW7-F1
#
_entry.id   AF-A0A9E0NRW7-F1
#
_cell.length_a   1.000
_cell.length_b   1.000
_cell.length_c   1.000
_cell.angle_alpha   90.00
_cell.angle_beta   90.00
_cell.angle_gamma   90.00
#
_symmetry.space_group_name_H-M   'P 1'
#
loop_
_entity.id
_entity.type
_entity.pdbx_description
1 polymer ?
#
loop_
_entity_poly.entity_id
_entity_poly.type
_entity_poly.pdbx_seq_one_letter_code
_entity_poly.pdbx_strand_id
1 'polypeptide(L)'
;MTMVQAGESGTPDWSQRVAGLQMPMGSMMEPAAAGRHWQAMQGYLRDMDQSGACGMMGCGEWGPGMMAGSGWSMPSGMSPAAYAQAMQPQVSRMQDDMNRMASMPEGPERQAALRQHWQDSYRQMQTLRGNGWMWQHTAAPAGSPGARLVQRYCSQCHAAPAPDRLPAGRWPGVVAHMESYMRAAHGRVAVPSAADVAVIDRYLQGAHQ
;
A
#
# COMPACT_ATOMS: atom_id res chain seq x y z
N MET A 1 -16.86 40.33 19.00
CA MET A 1 -15.86 39.26 19.23
C MET A 1 -16.64 38.00 19.54
N THR A 2 -16.92 37.21 18.51
CA THR A 2 -17.66 35.95 18.65
C THR A 2 -16.63 34.85 18.82
N MET A 3 -16.62 34.21 19.98
CA MET A 3 -15.77 33.04 20.21
C MET A 3 -16.25 31.91 19.31
N VAL A 4 -15.40 31.50 18.37
CA VAL A 4 -15.59 30.26 17.62
C VAL A 4 -15.41 29.13 18.62
N GLN A 5 -16.50 28.45 18.94
CA GLN A 5 -16.45 27.18 19.68
C GLN A 5 -15.57 26.21 18.90
N ALA A 6 -14.55 25.68 19.56
CA ALA A 6 -13.76 24.57 19.04
C ALA A 6 -14.73 23.42 18.77
N GLY A 7 -14.93 23.09 17.49
CA GLY A 7 -15.69 21.92 17.09
C GLY A 7 -15.04 20.69 17.70
N GLU A 8 -15.86 19.84 18.31
CA GLU A 8 -15.48 18.51 18.75
C GLU A 8 -14.75 17.83 17.59
N SER A 9 -13.44 17.64 17.71
CA SER A 9 -12.62 16.92 16.74
C SER A 9 -12.91 15.43 16.88
N GLY A 10 -14.12 15.02 16.49
CA GLY A 10 -14.56 13.63 16.47
C GLY A 10 -13.73 12.88 15.42
N THR A 11 -12.90 11.95 15.87
CA THR A 11 -12.32 10.93 14.99
C THR A 11 -13.45 10.30 14.16
N PRO A 12 -13.33 10.22 12.83
CA PRO A 12 -14.35 9.60 11.99
C PRO A 12 -14.72 8.20 12.50
N ASP A 13 -16.00 7.87 12.51
CA ASP A 13 -16.43 6.49 12.77
C ASP A 13 -16.01 5.61 11.58
N TRP A 14 -14.84 4.98 11.72
CA TRP A 14 -14.29 4.12 10.68
C TRP A 14 -15.14 2.88 10.43
N SER A 15 -15.89 2.40 11.43
CA SER A 15 -16.82 1.28 11.25
C SER A 15 -17.96 1.69 10.34
N GLN A 16 -18.57 2.86 10.58
CA GLN A 16 -19.61 3.39 9.69
C GLN A 16 -19.09 3.64 8.26
N ARG A 17 -17.85 4.14 8.15
CA ARG A 17 -17.19 4.37 6.85
C ARG A 17 -17.00 3.07 6.07
N VAL A 18 -16.59 1.98 6.72
CA VAL A 18 -16.47 0.66 6.08
C VAL A 18 -17.84 0.07 5.76
N ALA A 19 -18.82 0.21 6.63
CA ALA A 19 -20.19 -0.24 6.38
C ALA A 19 -20.79 0.41 5.11
N GLY A 20 -20.46 1.68 4.84
CA GLY A 20 -20.84 2.38 3.62
C GLY A 20 -20.19 1.85 2.32
N LEU A 21 -19.14 1.04 2.43
CA LEU A 21 -18.53 0.34 1.30
C LEU A 21 -19.22 -1.00 1.04
N GLN A 22 -20.00 -1.53 1.99
CA GLN A 22 -20.68 -2.81 1.79
C GLN A 22 -21.72 -2.68 0.68
N MET A 23 -21.58 -3.50 -0.36
CA MET A 23 -22.49 -3.51 -1.51
C MET A 23 -22.85 -4.96 -1.89
N PRO A 24 -24.11 -5.25 -2.23
CA PRO A 24 -24.49 -6.56 -2.75
C PRO A 24 -23.66 -6.90 -4.00
N MET A 25 -23.24 -8.17 -4.12
CA MET A 25 -22.42 -8.60 -5.26
C MET A 25 -23.08 -8.26 -6.60
N GLY A 26 -24.39 -8.47 -6.74
CA GLY A 26 -25.13 -8.14 -7.96
C GLY A 26 -25.12 -6.66 -8.32
N SER A 27 -25.13 -5.76 -7.33
CA SER A 27 -25.04 -4.32 -7.57
C SER A 27 -23.64 -3.91 -8.05
N MET A 28 -22.58 -4.56 -7.54
CA MET A 28 -21.20 -4.33 -8.00
C MET A 28 -20.93 -4.85 -9.42
N MET A 29 -21.82 -5.68 -10.00
CA MET A 29 -21.71 -6.12 -11.39
C MET A 29 -22.10 -5.01 -12.41
N GLU A 30 -22.66 -3.89 -11.95
CA GLU A 30 -22.93 -2.73 -12.80
C GLU A 30 -21.65 -1.88 -12.94
N PRO A 31 -21.18 -1.57 -14.16
CA PRO A 31 -19.90 -0.87 -14.37
C PRO A 31 -19.78 0.48 -13.63
N ALA A 32 -20.82 1.31 -13.62
CA ALA A 32 -20.79 2.59 -12.93
C ALA A 32 -20.78 2.41 -11.41
N ALA A 33 -21.51 1.44 -10.86
CA ALA A 33 -21.48 1.08 -9.45
C ALA A 33 -20.11 0.56 -9.03
N ALA A 34 -19.49 -0.30 -9.84
CA ALA A 34 -18.12 -0.77 -9.64
C ALA A 34 -17.14 0.42 -9.60
N GLY A 35 -17.26 1.36 -10.54
CA GLY A 35 -16.47 2.59 -10.59
C GLY A 35 -16.66 3.49 -9.37
N ARG A 36 -17.90 3.71 -8.92
CA ARG A 36 -18.20 4.48 -7.70
C ARG A 36 -17.64 3.79 -6.45
N HIS A 37 -17.80 2.47 -6.34
CA HIS A 37 -17.25 1.70 -5.23
C HIS A 37 -15.71 1.79 -5.20
N TRP A 38 -15.07 1.74 -6.36
CA TRP A 38 -13.61 1.90 -6.48
C TRP A 38 -13.13 3.28 -6.02
N GLN A 39 -13.86 4.34 -6.36
CA GLN A 39 -13.59 5.69 -5.88
C GLN A 39 -13.81 5.80 -4.36
N ALA A 40 -14.88 5.18 -3.84
CA ALA A 40 -15.17 5.17 -2.40
C ALA A 40 -14.09 4.46 -1.59
N MET A 41 -13.58 3.31 -2.05
CA MET A 41 -12.44 2.61 -1.45
C MET A 41 -11.18 3.48 -1.37
N GLN A 42 -10.90 4.23 -2.44
CA GLN A 42 -9.76 5.15 -2.44
C GLN A 42 -9.97 6.34 -1.49
N GLY A 43 -11.19 6.87 -1.42
CA GLY A 43 -11.56 7.91 -0.46
C GLY A 43 -11.41 7.42 0.99
N TYR A 44 -11.82 6.19 1.27
CA TYR A 44 -11.62 5.54 2.56
C TYR A 44 -10.14 5.51 2.97
N LEU A 45 -9.28 4.98 2.11
CA LEU A 45 -7.84 4.90 2.37
C LEU A 45 -7.21 6.28 2.53
N ARG A 46 -7.59 7.25 1.71
CA ARG A 46 -7.06 8.63 1.79
C ARG A 46 -7.45 9.29 3.11
N ASP A 47 -8.72 9.24 3.48
CA ASP A 47 -9.22 9.90 4.68
C ASP A 47 -8.60 9.28 5.93
N MET A 48 -8.43 7.95 5.96
CA MET A 48 -7.77 7.27 7.07
C MET A 48 -6.29 7.66 7.18
N ASP A 49 -5.54 7.71 6.07
CA ASP A 49 -4.12 8.14 6.05
C ASP A 49 -3.96 9.58 6.57
N GLN A 50 -4.89 10.47 6.23
CA GLN A 50 -4.84 11.89 6.57
C GLN A 50 -5.42 12.24 7.95
N SER A 51 -6.21 11.34 8.54
CA SER A 51 -6.90 11.60 9.81
C SER A 51 -5.98 11.63 11.04
N GLY A 52 -4.74 11.14 10.92
CA GLY A 52 -3.86 10.90 12.06
C GLY A 52 -4.24 9.68 12.90
N ALA A 53 -5.25 8.89 12.51
CA ALA A 53 -5.67 7.66 13.20
C ALA A 53 -4.52 6.63 13.33
N CYS A 54 -3.57 6.67 12.39
CA CYS A 54 -2.38 5.82 12.38
C CYS A 54 -1.14 6.47 13.01
N GLY A 55 -1.28 7.69 13.55
CA GLY A 55 -0.21 8.52 14.09
C GLY A 55 0.29 9.59 13.12
N MET A 56 1.23 10.42 13.58
CA MET A 56 1.77 11.54 12.81
C MET A 56 2.45 11.13 11.51
N MET A 57 2.90 9.88 11.42
CA MET A 57 3.53 9.30 10.23
C MET A 57 2.51 8.78 9.20
N GLY A 58 1.20 8.96 9.42
CA GLY A 58 0.17 8.41 8.55
C GLY A 58 0.06 6.89 8.66
N CYS A 59 -0.75 6.30 7.80
CA CYS A 59 -0.99 4.86 7.78
C CYS A 59 -0.03 4.12 6.85
N GLY A 60 0.52 4.83 5.87
CA GLY A 60 1.52 4.30 4.96
C GLY A 60 2.80 3.86 5.67
N GLU A 61 3.26 2.65 5.34
CA GLU A 61 4.60 2.16 5.69
C GLU A 61 5.70 3.15 5.21
N TRP A 62 5.40 3.92 4.15
CA TRP A 62 6.26 4.94 3.52
C TRP A 62 5.92 6.38 3.92
N GLY A 63 5.18 6.55 5.01
CA GLY A 63 4.74 7.86 5.50
C GLY A 63 3.52 8.43 4.75
N PRO A 64 3.12 9.67 5.09
CA PRO A 64 1.94 10.29 4.52
C PRO A 64 2.14 10.58 3.03
N GLY A 65 1.06 10.40 2.25
CA GLY A 65 0.97 10.89 0.87
C GLY A 65 1.13 9.84 -0.22
N MET A 66 1.21 8.55 0.10
CA MET A 66 1.04 7.47 -0.90
C MET A 66 -0.29 7.56 -1.66
N MET A 67 -1.27 8.25 -1.06
CA MET A 67 -2.59 8.56 -1.63
C MET A 67 -2.81 10.04 -1.96
N ALA A 68 -1.76 10.88 -1.95
CA ALA A 68 -1.87 12.33 -2.16
C ALA A 68 -2.10 12.76 -3.62
N GLY A 69 -2.00 11.84 -4.58
CA GLY A 69 -2.29 12.10 -5.99
C GLY A 69 -3.78 12.00 -6.35
N SER A 70 -4.09 12.10 -7.64
CA SER A 70 -5.46 12.04 -8.23
C SER A 70 -6.19 10.69 -8.05
N GLY A 71 -5.70 9.82 -7.17
CA GLY A 71 -6.11 8.42 -7.07
C GLY A 71 -5.58 7.56 -8.23
N TRP A 72 -6.02 6.32 -8.26
CA TRP A 72 -5.75 5.36 -9.32
C TRP A 72 -7.03 5.03 -10.06
N SER A 73 -6.90 4.82 -11.37
CA SER A 73 -7.99 4.27 -12.18
C SER A 73 -8.18 2.78 -11.89
N MET A 74 -9.42 2.32 -12.02
CA MET A 74 -9.73 0.89 -12.08
C MET A 74 -8.94 0.25 -13.25
N PRO A 75 -8.44 -0.99 -13.11
CA PRO A 75 -7.64 -1.62 -14.15
C PRO A 75 -8.42 -1.80 -15.45
N SER A 76 -7.82 -1.38 -16.57
CA SER A 76 -8.38 -1.61 -17.91
C SER A 76 -8.50 -3.12 -18.16
N GLY A 77 -9.71 -3.61 -18.39
CA GLY A 77 -10.00 -5.03 -18.63
C GLY A 77 -10.52 -5.81 -17.42
N MET A 78 -10.61 -5.20 -16.23
CA MET A 78 -11.32 -5.80 -15.11
C MET A 78 -12.83 -5.82 -15.38
N SER A 79 -13.44 -7.01 -15.42
CA SER A 79 -14.89 -7.11 -15.53
C SER A 79 -15.55 -6.72 -14.19
N PRO A 80 -16.77 -6.16 -14.21
CA PRO A 80 -17.51 -5.88 -12.98
C PRO A 80 -17.72 -7.13 -12.11
N ALA A 81 -17.90 -8.30 -12.73
CA ALA A 81 -18.01 -9.57 -12.00
C ALA A 81 -16.72 -9.94 -11.28
N ALA A 82 -15.55 -9.82 -11.94
CA ALA A 82 -14.26 -10.07 -11.31
C ALA A 82 -13.99 -9.07 -10.17
N TYR A 83 -14.36 -7.81 -10.37
CA TYR A 83 -14.28 -6.79 -9.32
C TYR A 83 -15.16 -7.12 -8.11
N ALA A 84 -16.43 -7.45 -8.34
CA ALA A 84 -17.38 -7.79 -7.27
C ALA A 84 -16.93 -9.02 -6.47
N GLN A 85 -16.40 -10.04 -7.14
CA GLN A 85 -15.85 -11.24 -6.50
C GLN A 85 -14.64 -10.93 -5.62
N ALA A 86 -13.77 -10.00 -6.03
CA ALA A 86 -12.62 -9.61 -5.25
C ALA A 86 -12.98 -8.72 -4.05
N MET A 87 -13.90 -7.76 -4.26
CA MET A 87 -14.21 -6.75 -3.25
C MET A 87 -15.10 -7.26 -2.12
N GLN A 88 -16.05 -8.15 -2.38
CA GLN A 88 -16.95 -8.70 -1.35
C GLN A 88 -16.20 -9.23 -0.12
N PRO A 89 -15.27 -10.21 -0.25
CA PRO A 89 -14.54 -10.73 0.90
C PRO A 89 -13.56 -9.69 1.50
N GLN A 90 -13.10 -8.72 0.71
CA GLN A 90 -12.25 -7.64 1.22
C GLN A 90 -13.03 -6.71 2.16
N VAL A 91 -14.20 -6.22 1.75
CA VAL A 91 -15.00 -5.30 2.57
C VAL A 91 -15.50 -6.00 3.84
N SER A 92 -15.85 -7.29 3.76
CA SER A 92 -16.17 -8.07 4.96
C SER A 92 -15.00 -8.12 5.96
N ARG A 93 -13.76 -8.39 5.50
CA ARG A 93 -12.57 -8.35 6.37
C ARG A 93 -12.33 -6.95 6.96
N MET A 94 -12.53 -5.91 6.16
CA MET A 94 -12.40 -4.54 6.65
C MET A 94 -13.40 -4.26 7.78
N GLN A 95 -14.62 -4.79 7.68
CA GLN A 95 -15.63 -4.62 8.71
C GLN A 95 -15.26 -5.39 9.98
N ASP A 96 -14.75 -6.61 9.84
CA ASP A 96 -14.26 -7.41 10.97
C ASP A 96 -13.11 -6.72 11.70
N ASP A 97 -12.17 -6.12 10.96
CA ASP A 97 -11.07 -5.32 11.52
C ASP A 97 -11.60 -4.13 12.33
N MET A 98 -12.58 -3.39 11.78
CA MET A 98 -13.18 -2.25 12.49
C MET A 98 -13.91 -2.67 13.76
N ASN A 99 -14.69 -3.76 13.69
CA ASN A 99 -15.41 -4.30 14.83
C ASN A 99 -14.45 -4.74 15.94
N ARG A 100 -13.33 -5.38 15.57
CA ARG A 100 -12.26 -5.74 16.51
C ARG A 100 -11.65 -4.50 17.15
N MET A 101 -11.25 -3.51 16.34
CA MET A 101 -10.59 -2.29 16.85
C MET A 101 -11.51 -1.41 17.69
N ALA A 102 -12.83 -1.46 17.49
CA ALA A 102 -13.81 -0.75 18.32
C ALA A 102 -13.80 -1.23 19.78
N SER A 103 -13.38 -2.48 20.03
CA SER A 103 -13.20 -3.04 21.38
C SER A 103 -11.83 -2.76 21.99
N MET A 104 -10.89 -2.18 21.23
CA MET A 104 -9.54 -1.88 21.71
C MET A 104 -9.52 -0.51 22.41
N PRO A 105 -8.85 -0.39 23.57
CA PRO A 105 -8.57 0.91 24.16
C PRO A 105 -7.78 1.80 23.19
N GLU A 106 -7.96 3.12 23.30
CA GLU A 106 -7.08 4.06 22.62
C GLU A 106 -5.64 3.86 23.09
N GLY A 107 -4.70 3.78 22.13
CA GLY A 107 -3.31 3.56 22.45
C GLY A 107 -2.48 2.99 21.30
N PRO A 108 -1.19 2.70 21.55
CA PRO A 108 -0.26 2.25 20.52
C PRO A 108 -0.68 0.96 19.81
N GLU A 109 -1.32 0.04 20.52
CA GLU A 109 -1.81 -1.22 19.95
C GLU A 109 -2.95 -1.00 18.96
N ARG A 110 -3.96 -0.18 19.32
CA ARG A 110 -5.05 0.17 18.42
C ARG A 110 -4.54 0.96 17.21
N GLN A 111 -3.58 1.86 17.43
CA GLN A 111 -2.93 2.60 16.36
C GLN A 111 -2.14 1.69 15.40
N ALA A 112 -1.45 0.67 15.94
CA ALA A 112 -0.77 -0.33 15.13
C ALA A 112 -1.75 -1.19 14.33
N ALA A 113 -2.89 -1.58 14.93
CA ALA A 113 -3.96 -2.29 14.23
C ALA A 113 -4.57 -1.45 13.10
N LEU A 114 -4.78 -0.15 13.32
CA LEU A 114 -5.26 0.79 12.28
C LEU A 114 -4.26 0.90 11.12
N ARG A 115 -2.96 0.99 11.42
CA ARG A 115 -1.90 0.95 10.39
C ARG A 115 -1.93 -0.34 9.59
N GLN A 116 -2.01 -1.49 10.26
CA GLN A 116 -2.05 -2.80 9.61
C GLN A 116 -3.27 -2.92 8.69
N HIS A 117 -4.45 -2.57 9.20
CA HIS A 117 -5.70 -2.58 8.44
C HIS A 117 -5.59 -1.74 7.16
N TRP A 118 -5.05 -0.52 7.27
CA TRP A 118 -4.85 0.35 6.12
C TRP A 118 -3.86 -0.25 5.12
N GLN A 119 -2.73 -0.78 5.61
CA GLN A 119 -1.71 -1.40 4.77
C GLN A 119 -2.27 -2.59 3.99
N ASP A 120 -3.03 -3.48 4.62
CA ASP A 120 -3.62 -4.64 3.97
C ASP A 120 -4.68 -4.23 2.94
N SER A 121 -5.51 -3.24 3.28
CA SER A 121 -6.51 -2.67 2.37
C SER A 121 -5.85 -2.02 1.14
N TYR A 122 -4.75 -1.29 1.35
CA TYR A 122 -3.92 -0.73 0.28
C TYR A 122 -3.30 -1.83 -0.59
N ARG A 123 -2.65 -2.84 0.02
CA ARG A 123 -2.00 -3.95 -0.69
C ARG A 123 -2.99 -4.72 -1.56
N GLN A 124 -4.21 -4.95 -1.07
CA GLN A 124 -5.26 -5.60 -1.83
C GLN A 124 -5.70 -4.77 -3.04
N MET A 125 -5.89 -3.46 -2.88
CA MET A 125 -6.20 -2.55 -4.01
C MET A 125 -5.08 -2.54 -5.06
N GLN A 126 -3.82 -2.54 -4.62
CA GLN A 126 -2.67 -2.63 -5.53
C GLN A 126 -2.61 -3.99 -6.25
N THR A 127 -3.00 -5.07 -5.58
CA THR A 127 -3.09 -6.41 -6.17
C THR A 127 -4.12 -6.46 -7.30
N LEU A 128 -5.28 -5.83 -7.11
CA LEU A 128 -6.29 -5.71 -8.17
C LEU A 128 -5.76 -4.97 -9.40
N ARG A 129 -4.82 -4.05 -9.20
CA ARG A 129 -4.11 -3.34 -10.28
C ARG A 129 -2.99 -4.13 -10.94
N GLY A 130 -2.86 -5.42 -10.64
CA GLY A 130 -1.79 -6.27 -11.16
C GLY A 130 -0.46 -6.08 -10.44
N ASN A 131 -0.40 -5.29 -9.35
CA ASN A 131 0.82 -5.04 -8.59
C ASN A 131 1.00 -6.02 -7.42
N GLY A 132 0.28 -7.14 -7.40
CA GLY A 132 0.37 -8.14 -6.33
C GLY A 132 1.76 -8.80 -6.23
N TRP A 133 2.51 -8.79 -7.33
CA TRP A 133 3.90 -9.27 -7.37
C TRP A 133 4.82 -8.50 -6.41
N MET A 134 4.49 -7.26 -6.05
CA MET A 134 5.27 -6.46 -5.09
C MET A 134 5.31 -7.13 -3.71
N TRP A 135 4.27 -7.86 -3.33
CA TRP A 135 4.14 -8.46 -1.99
C TRP A 135 4.45 -9.96 -1.95
N GLN A 136 4.85 -10.53 -3.08
CA GLN A 136 5.30 -11.92 -3.14
C GLN A 136 6.73 -12.00 -2.63
N HIS A 137 6.97 -12.70 -1.52
CA HIS A 137 8.32 -12.95 -1.03
C HIS A 137 9.05 -13.90 -1.97
N THR A 138 9.93 -13.37 -2.81
CA THR A 138 11.06 -14.14 -3.34
C THR A 138 12.28 -13.74 -2.55
N ALA A 139 12.69 -14.59 -1.61
CA ALA A 139 13.96 -14.37 -0.92
C ALA A 139 15.09 -14.40 -1.96
N ALA A 140 15.79 -13.28 -2.11
CA ALA A 140 17.08 -13.25 -2.79
C ALA A 140 18.00 -14.29 -2.10
N PRO A 141 18.70 -15.18 -2.82
CA PRO A 141 19.58 -16.17 -2.19
C PRO A 141 20.57 -15.47 -1.26
N ALA A 142 20.50 -15.82 0.03
CA ALA A 142 21.28 -15.19 1.08
C ALA A 142 22.76 -15.54 0.93
N GLY A 143 23.64 -14.54 0.96
CA GLY A 143 25.08 -14.77 1.14
C GLY A 143 26.02 -13.76 0.45
N SER A 144 25.67 -13.26 -0.73
CA SER A 144 26.55 -12.32 -1.46
C SER A 144 26.40 -10.87 -0.98
N PRO A 145 27.42 -10.00 -1.18
CA PRO A 145 27.29 -8.56 -0.92
C PRO A 145 26.09 -7.93 -1.63
N GLY A 146 25.83 -8.32 -2.89
CA GLY A 146 24.70 -7.83 -3.66
C GLY A 146 23.35 -8.25 -3.07
N ALA A 147 23.20 -9.51 -2.64
CA ALA A 147 21.99 -9.98 -1.98
C ALA A 147 21.67 -9.18 -0.71
N ARG A 148 22.71 -8.85 0.09
CA ARG A 148 22.54 -8.03 1.30
C ARG A 148 22.10 -6.60 0.98
N LEU A 149 22.65 -5.99 -0.08
CA LEU A 149 22.24 -4.64 -0.48
C LEU A 149 20.83 -4.64 -1.07
N VAL A 150 20.46 -5.63 -1.90
CA VAL A 150 19.09 -5.79 -2.40
C VAL A 150 18.10 -5.96 -1.26
N GLN A 151 18.41 -6.79 -0.27
CA GLN A 151 17.58 -6.90 0.93
C GLN A 151 17.50 -5.55 1.66
N ARG A 152 18.64 -4.90 1.93
CA ARG A 152 18.68 -3.63 2.67
C ARG A 152 17.86 -2.52 2.01
N TYR A 153 17.99 -2.36 0.69
CA TYR A 153 17.44 -1.21 -0.02
C TYR A 153 16.10 -1.53 -0.69
N CYS A 154 15.99 -2.66 -1.39
CA CYS A 154 14.83 -3.00 -2.19
C CYS A 154 13.72 -3.68 -1.38
N SER A 155 14.02 -4.19 -0.18
CA SER A 155 13.00 -4.73 0.74
C SER A 155 12.42 -3.67 1.68
N GLN A 156 12.81 -2.40 1.52
CA GLN A 156 12.18 -1.32 2.25
C GLN A 156 10.72 -1.31 1.80
N CYS A 157 10.46 -0.98 0.53
CA CYS A 157 9.11 -0.65 0.09
C CYS A 157 8.09 -1.81 0.01
N HIS A 158 8.58 -2.98 -0.34
CA HIS A 158 7.81 -4.19 -0.63
C HIS A 158 8.78 -5.39 -0.66
N ALA A 159 8.35 -6.57 -1.08
CA ALA A 159 9.26 -7.71 -1.18
C ALA A 159 10.43 -7.39 -2.13
N ALA A 160 11.65 -7.78 -1.74
CA ALA A 160 12.82 -7.62 -2.59
C ALA A 160 12.69 -8.49 -3.85
N PRO A 161 13.11 -7.98 -5.02
CA PRO A 161 13.05 -8.75 -6.25
C PRO A 161 14.07 -9.90 -6.24
N ALA A 162 13.67 -11.06 -6.79
CA ALA A 162 14.64 -12.09 -7.16
C ALA A 162 15.29 -11.79 -8.53
N PRO A 163 16.61 -12.00 -8.70
CA PRO A 163 17.34 -11.73 -9.94
C PRO A 163 16.77 -12.41 -11.19
N ASP A 164 16.17 -13.59 -11.04
CA ASP A 164 15.62 -14.42 -12.11
C ASP A 164 14.25 -13.96 -12.62
N ARG A 165 13.65 -12.94 -11.99
CA ARG A 165 12.32 -12.41 -12.38
C ARG A 165 12.35 -11.63 -13.70
N LEU A 166 13.50 -11.12 -14.12
CA LEU A 166 13.65 -10.35 -15.36
C LEU A 166 14.95 -10.72 -16.09
N PRO A 167 15.00 -10.56 -17.43
CA PRO A 167 16.25 -10.65 -18.18
C PRO A 167 17.30 -9.68 -17.64
N ALA A 168 18.57 -10.11 -17.57
CA ALA A 168 19.67 -9.35 -16.97
C ALA A 168 19.68 -7.86 -17.38
N GLY A 169 19.66 -7.58 -18.68
CA GLY A 169 19.72 -6.20 -19.20
C GLY A 169 18.55 -5.28 -18.83
N ARG A 170 17.49 -5.79 -18.19
CA ARG A 170 16.35 -4.98 -17.70
C ARG A 170 16.61 -4.37 -16.32
N TRP A 171 17.46 -4.98 -15.51
CA TRP A 171 17.64 -4.58 -14.11
C TRP A 171 18.17 -3.16 -13.90
N PRO A 172 19.16 -2.66 -14.67
CA PRO A 172 19.63 -1.27 -14.49
C PRO A 172 18.50 -0.23 -14.60
N GLY A 173 17.56 -0.45 -15.51
CA GLY A 173 16.39 0.42 -15.64
C GLY A 173 15.45 0.35 -14.43
N VAL A 174 15.24 -0.86 -13.87
CA VAL A 174 14.43 -1.05 -12.66
C VAL A 174 15.09 -0.41 -11.44
N VAL A 175 16.40 -0.60 -11.26
CA VAL A 175 17.16 -0.05 -10.14
C VAL A 175 17.16 1.48 -10.18
N ALA A 176 17.42 2.09 -11.34
CA ALA A 176 17.32 3.55 -11.52
C ALA A 176 15.92 4.08 -11.22
N HIS A 177 14.87 3.37 -11.65
CA HIS A 177 13.49 3.76 -11.37
C HIS A 177 13.16 3.68 -9.87
N MET A 178 13.59 2.61 -9.19
CA MET A 178 13.41 2.45 -7.74
C MET A 178 14.19 3.50 -6.95
N GLU A 179 15.42 3.81 -7.35
CA GLU A 179 16.21 4.87 -6.75
C GLU A 179 15.47 6.22 -6.84
N SER A 180 14.82 6.51 -7.97
CA SER A 180 14.03 7.74 -8.13
C SER A 180 12.88 7.83 -7.13
N TYR A 181 12.16 6.73 -6.89
CA TYR A 181 11.11 6.66 -5.86
C TYR A 181 11.69 6.80 -4.45
N MET A 182 12.84 6.18 -4.18
CA MET A 182 13.51 6.29 -2.87
C MET A 182 13.92 7.73 -2.58
N ARG A 183 14.43 8.46 -3.58
CA ARG A 183 14.75 9.89 -3.47
C ARG A 183 13.51 10.75 -3.26
N ALA A 184 12.40 10.40 -3.91
CA ALA A 184 11.10 11.07 -3.73
C ALA A 184 10.42 10.77 -2.39
N ALA A 185 10.86 9.76 -1.64
CA ALA A 185 10.30 9.40 -0.33
C ALA A 185 10.75 10.31 0.82
N HIS A 186 11.42 11.44 0.53
CA HIS A 186 11.77 12.50 1.49
C HIS A 186 12.45 12.01 2.79
N GLY A 187 13.42 11.11 2.66
CA GLY A 187 14.23 10.63 3.80
C GLY A 187 13.60 9.51 4.62
N ARG A 188 12.45 8.98 4.21
CA ARG A 188 11.79 7.84 4.89
C ARG A 188 12.40 6.49 4.56
N VAL A 189 13.21 6.42 3.50
CA VAL A 189 13.93 5.23 3.08
C VAL A 189 15.40 5.56 2.86
N ALA A 190 16.27 4.59 3.07
CA ALA A 190 17.66 4.68 2.70
C ALA A 190 17.79 4.66 1.17
N VAL A 191 18.54 5.62 0.62
CA VAL A 191 18.90 5.67 -0.80
C VAL A 191 20.28 5.03 -0.96
N PRO A 192 20.49 4.10 -1.91
CA PRO A 192 21.79 3.49 -2.14
C PRO A 192 22.81 4.52 -2.65
N SER A 193 24.09 4.35 -2.28
CA SER A 193 25.17 5.12 -2.89
C SER A 193 25.40 4.66 -4.33
N ALA A 194 26.10 5.47 -5.15
CA ALA A 194 26.46 5.05 -6.51
C ALA A 194 27.27 3.74 -6.53
N ALA A 195 28.12 3.52 -5.52
CA ALA A 195 28.86 2.28 -5.36
C ALA A 195 27.93 1.09 -5.03
N ASP A 196 26.95 1.29 -4.15
CA ASP A 196 25.96 0.26 -3.82
C ASP A 196 25.09 -0.08 -5.04
N VAL A 197 24.65 0.92 -5.81
CA VAL A 197 23.90 0.73 -7.06
C VAL A 197 24.66 -0.18 -8.01
N ALA A 198 25.96 0.05 -8.21
CA ALA A 198 26.78 -0.79 -9.09
C ALA A 198 26.92 -2.26 -8.61
N VAL A 199 26.80 -2.51 -7.30
CA VAL A 199 26.80 -3.88 -6.74
C VAL A 199 25.42 -4.52 -6.88
N ILE A 200 24.35 -3.76 -6.60
CA ILE A 200 22.95 -4.19 -6.77
C ILE A 200 22.67 -4.57 -8.23
N ASP A 201 23.07 -3.72 -9.18
CA ASP A 201 22.89 -3.95 -10.62
C ASP A 201 23.53 -5.24 -11.08
N ARG A 202 24.78 -5.49 -10.68
CA ARG A 202 25.50 -6.72 -11.03
C ARG A 202 24.82 -7.95 -10.47
N TYR A 203 24.41 -7.90 -9.20
CA TYR A 203 23.72 -9.02 -8.56
C TYR A 203 22.40 -9.36 -9.24
N LEU A 204 21.57 -8.36 -9.52
CA LEU A 204 20.28 -8.56 -10.17
C LEU A 204 20.44 -9.04 -11.62
N GLN A 205 21.53 -8.66 -12.30
CA GLN A 205 21.90 -9.20 -13.61
C GLN A 205 22.35 -10.67 -13.60
N GLY A 206 22.38 -11.33 -12.44
CA GLY A 206 22.80 -12.73 -12.29
C GLY A 206 24.28 -12.92 -12.00
N ALA A 207 25.05 -11.84 -11.80
CA ALA A 207 26.43 -11.94 -11.33
C ALA A 207 26.42 -12.12 -9.80
N HIS A 208 26.19 -13.35 -9.34
CA HIS A 208 26.02 -13.71 -7.92
C HIS A 208 27.31 -13.72 -7.08
N GLN A 209 28.37 -13.03 -7.52
CA GLN A 209 29.66 -12.98 -6.82
C GLN A 209 29.60 -12.06 -5.60
#